data_AF-A0A7J2TKV2-F1
#
_entry.id   AF-A0A7J2TKV2-F1
#
_cell.length_a   1.000
_cell.length_b   1.000
_cell.length_c   1.000
_cell.angle_alpha   90.00
_cell.angle_beta   90.00
_cell.angle_gamma   90.00
#
_symmetry.space_group_name_H-M   'P 1'
#
loop_
_entity.id
_entity.type
_entity.pdbx_description
1 polymer ?
#
loop_
_entity_poly.entity_id
_entity_poly.type
_entity_poly.pdbx_seq_one_letter_code
_entity_poly.pdbx_strand_id
1 'polypeptide(L)'
;MEDFTKFVRSGILGPIKKWGTKWSLWPVHLVTACCGAELAHAFACGYDGERIGALNYGIARQTNLIIVEGAITRKMARVLKITWEQMPDPKFVIVMGACGLNGGLFWNGYNLVKPSEVVPVDFFIPGCPPTPEALLRGIRQLQLKLDKGIAENSVTFSELKAERGKKPRVLPKGVKRISNAPSIIINYEKEVDWEFGKEIREKLKALGKAFITAKNRIALKVEPEKLRSSAIKLKELGFDHVKSVNVIDVPNEGKFIVEYWISSYSVRELMPVLVNLNTEISRREPKISSLSDIFPSADYLEREMQDLFGVEFVGNPWKGKFLLAPDTPEFPLRKDFKLEEEVYVGD
;
A
#
# COMPACT_ATOMS: atom_id res chain seq x y z
N MET A 1 -22.04 -13.46 26.69
CA MET A 1 -20.67 -14.05 26.61
C MET A 1 -20.30 -14.86 27.85
N GLU A 2 -20.69 -14.43 29.06
CA GLU A 2 -20.58 -15.31 30.25
C GLU A 2 -21.29 -16.65 30.03
N ASP A 3 -22.37 -16.66 29.25
CA ASP A 3 -23.08 -17.88 28.85
C ASP A 3 -22.22 -18.87 28.06
N PHE A 4 -21.33 -18.40 27.19
CA PHE A 4 -20.43 -19.28 26.42
C PHE A 4 -19.34 -19.87 27.32
N THR A 5 -18.74 -19.05 28.17
CA THR A 5 -17.76 -19.53 29.16
C THR A 5 -18.40 -20.53 30.12
N LYS A 6 -19.64 -20.26 30.56
CA LYS A 6 -20.44 -21.17 31.39
C LYS A 6 -20.77 -22.45 30.64
N PHE A 7 -21.18 -22.38 29.37
CA PHE A 7 -21.47 -23.53 28.53
C PHE A 7 -20.25 -24.45 28.37
N VAL A 8 -19.08 -23.88 28.03
CA VAL A 8 -17.83 -24.63 27.87
C VAL A 8 -17.45 -25.36 29.16
N ARG A 9 -17.70 -24.74 30.31
CA ARG A 9 -17.39 -25.29 31.64
C ARG A 9 -18.47 -26.21 32.22
N SER A 10 -19.66 -26.21 31.64
CA SER A 10 -20.82 -26.95 32.18
C SER A 10 -20.77 -28.46 31.89
N GLY A 11 -21.39 -29.24 32.78
CA GLY A 11 -21.59 -30.67 32.62
C GLY A 11 -20.36 -31.54 32.90
N ILE A 12 -20.54 -32.86 32.84
CA ILE A 12 -19.51 -33.87 33.11
C ILE A 12 -18.32 -33.76 32.14
N LEU A 13 -18.58 -33.37 30.88
CA LEU A 13 -17.55 -33.20 29.85
C LEU A 13 -16.90 -31.80 29.85
N GLY A 14 -17.19 -30.96 30.85
CA GLY A 14 -16.62 -29.63 30.99
C GLY A 14 -15.08 -29.58 30.85
N PRO A 15 -14.31 -30.46 31.51
CA PRO A 15 -12.85 -30.48 31.38
C PRO A 15 -12.35 -30.68 29.94
N ILE A 16 -12.99 -31.57 29.18
CA ILE A 16 -12.62 -31.88 27.79
C ILE A 16 -13.01 -30.74 26.86
N LYS A 17 -14.26 -30.23 26.97
CA LYS A 17 -14.73 -29.08 26.19
C LYS A 17 -13.83 -27.86 26.40
N LYS A 18 -13.44 -27.61 27.64
CA LYS A 18 -12.53 -26.53 28.04
C LYS A 18 -11.16 -26.70 27.41
N TRP A 19 -10.58 -27.89 27.52
CA TRP A 19 -9.27 -28.19 26.91
C TRP A 19 -9.30 -28.02 25.38
N GLY A 20 -10.31 -28.58 24.72
CA GLY A 20 -10.47 -28.47 23.26
C GLY A 20 -10.66 -27.04 22.78
N THR A 21 -11.53 -26.27 23.44
CA THR A 21 -11.78 -24.86 23.07
C THR A 21 -10.56 -23.98 23.35
N LYS A 22 -9.82 -24.24 24.44
CA LYS A 22 -8.63 -23.47 24.83
C LYS A 22 -7.49 -23.61 23.82
N TRP A 23 -7.24 -24.81 23.32
CA TRP A 23 -6.12 -25.12 22.42
C TRP A 23 -6.52 -25.12 20.94
N SER A 24 -7.73 -24.70 20.62
CA SER A 24 -8.24 -24.60 19.25
C SER A 24 -9.00 -23.29 19.10
N LEU A 25 -8.27 -22.18 19.08
CA LEU A 25 -8.83 -20.84 18.88
C LEU A 25 -8.49 -20.39 17.46
N TRP A 26 -9.47 -20.34 16.59
CA TRP A 26 -9.23 -20.00 15.18
C TRP A 26 -9.71 -18.58 14.95
N PRO A 27 -8.82 -17.57 14.96
CA PRO A 27 -9.20 -16.21 14.67
C PRO A 27 -9.61 -16.02 13.20
N VAL A 28 -10.75 -15.37 12.99
CA VAL A 28 -11.07 -14.65 11.76
C VAL A 28 -10.61 -13.21 11.90
N HIS A 29 -9.93 -12.73 10.86
CA HIS A 29 -9.24 -11.44 10.88
C HIS A 29 -10.10 -10.40 10.18
N LEU A 30 -10.50 -9.37 10.93
CA LEU A 30 -11.17 -8.22 10.37
C LEU A 30 -10.19 -7.05 10.28
N VAL A 31 -9.38 -7.09 9.23
CA VAL A 31 -8.31 -6.13 8.98
C VAL A 31 -8.89 -4.80 8.50
N THR A 32 -8.73 -3.74 9.29
CA THR A 32 -9.22 -2.40 8.92
C THR A 32 -8.14 -1.32 8.91
N ALA A 33 -6.98 -1.58 9.52
CA ALA A 33 -5.86 -0.65 9.56
C ALA A 33 -4.52 -1.38 9.77
N CYS A 34 -3.50 -0.66 10.26
CA CYS A 34 -2.13 -1.16 10.47
C CYS A 34 -1.99 -2.31 11.46
N CYS A 35 -2.97 -2.55 12.35
CA CYS A 35 -2.92 -3.65 13.32
C CYS A 35 -2.82 -5.03 12.66
N GLY A 36 -3.31 -5.18 11.42
CA GLY A 36 -3.20 -6.46 10.71
C GLY A 36 -1.82 -6.81 10.22
N ALA A 37 -0.94 -5.83 10.00
CA ALA A 37 0.46 -6.11 9.73
C ALA A 37 1.13 -6.79 10.93
N GLU A 38 0.81 -6.30 12.14
CA GLU A 38 1.38 -6.84 13.37
C GLU A 38 0.78 -8.21 13.73
N LEU A 39 -0.48 -8.44 13.34
CA LEU A 39 -1.05 -9.77 13.43
C LEU A 39 -0.33 -10.76 12.50
N ALA A 40 -0.09 -10.38 11.23
CA ALA A 40 0.67 -11.22 10.32
C ALA A 40 2.07 -11.54 10.88
N HIS A 41 2.69 -10.58 11.55
CA HIS A 41 3.97 -10.78 12.23
C HIS A 41 3.88 -11.74 13.44
N ALA A 42 2.80 -11.69 14.22
CA ALA A 42 2.58 -12.61 15.35
C ALA A 42 2.39 -14.08 14.92
N PHE A 43 1.86 -14.30 13.71
CA PHE A 43 1.74 -15.64 13.12
C PHE A 43 2.91 -16.02 12.21
N ALA A 44 3.89 -15.12 12.01
CA ALA A 44 5.12 -15.44 11.29
C ALA A 44 6.06 -16.30 12.15
N CYS A 45 7.08 -16.86 11.49
CA CYS A 45 8.05 -17.78 12.09
C CYS A 45 8.80 -17.23 13.33
N GLY A 46 8.88 -15.91 13.49
CA GLY A 46 9.56 -15.28 14.63
C GLY A 46 8.85 -15.52 15.96
N TYR A 47 7.51 -15.51 15.98
CA TYR A 47 6.71 -15.63 17.19
C TYR A 47 5.91 -16.93 17.25
N ASP A 48 5.42 -17.38 16.10
CA ASP A 48 4.63 -18.60 15.90
C ASP A 48 3.43 -18.67 16.85
N GLY A 49 2.34 -17.98 16.45
CA GLY A 49 1.05 -18.06 17.13
C GLY A 49 0.37 -19.43 17.03
N GLU A 50 0.73 -20.26 16.04
CA GLU A 50 0.14 -21.60 15.89
C GLU A 50 0.58 -22.54 17.01
N ARG A 51 1.80 -22.36 17.54
CA ARG A 51 2.31 -23.10 18.71
C ARG A 51 1.36 -23.09 19.91
N ILE A 52 0.59 -22.02 20.11
CA ILE A 52 -0.36 -21.91 21.23
C ILE A 52 -1.76 -22.42 20.90
N GLY A 53 -1.95 -23.08 19.76
CA GLY A 53 -3.25 -23.58 19.30
C GLY A 53 -4.14 -22.50 18.69
N ALA A 54 -3.54 -21.39 18.26
CA ALA A 54 -4.24 -20.32 17.55
C ALA A 54 -3.96 -20.43 16.04
N LEU A 55 -4.98 -20.70 15.22
CA LEU A 55 -4.81 -20.87 13.77
C LEU A 55 -5.58 -19.79 13.02
N ASN A 56 -4.85 -18.93 12.31
CA ASN A 56 -5.44 -17.90 11.47
C ASN A 56 -6.23 -18.55 10.32
N TYR A 57 -7.54 -18.26 10.24
CA TYR A 57 -8.41 -18.86 9.22
C TYR A 57 -9.35 -17.82 8.61
N GLY A 58 -9.43 -17.77 7.27
CA GLY A 58 -10.18 -16.74 6.55
C GLY A 58 -11.71 -16.92 6.55
N ILE A 59 -12.21 -18.12 6.85
CA ILE A 59 -13.64 -18.44 6.76
C ILE A 59 -14.32 -18.27 8.12
N ALA A 60 -15.13 -17.22 8.27
CA ALA A 60 -15.85 -16.90 9.52
C ALA A 60 -16.75 -18.05 10.06
N ARG A 61 -17.29 -18.89 9.17
CA ARG A 61 -18.19 -19.99 9.58
C ARG A 61 -17.48 -21.16 10.26
N GLN A 62 -16.16 -21.22 10.15
CA GLN A 62 -15.33 -22.29 10.72
C GLN A 62 -14.45 -21.77 11.87
N THR A 63 -14.62 -20.52 12.27
CA THR A 63 -13.82 -19.86 13.31
C THR A 63 -14.64 -19.65 14.58
N ASN A 64 -13.94 -19.57 15.72
CA ASN A 64 -14.54 -19.36 17.04
C ASN A 64 -13.96 -18.13 17.75
N LEU A 65 -13.03 -17.41 17.11
CA LEU A 65 -12.47 -16.17 17.60
C LEU A 65 -12.53 -15.14 16.47
N ILE A 66 -12.89 -13.90 16.75
CA ILE A 66 -12.74 -12.77 15.83
C ILE A 66 -11.78 -11.76 16.43
N ILE A 67 -10.80 -11.33 15.63
CA ILE A 67 -9.87 -10.27 16.01
C ILE A 67 -10.21 -9.04 15.16
N VAL A 68 -10.66 -7.98 15.84
CA VAL A 68 -10.95 -6.69 15.21
C VAL A 68 -9.67 -5.87 15.21
N GLU A 69 -9.10 -5.67 14.03
CA GLU A 69 -7.75 -5.11 13.88
C GLU A 69 -7.82 -3.68 13.40
N GLY A 70 -7.85 -2.75 14.36
CA GLY A 70 -7.81 -1.32 14.09
C GLY A 70 -9.15 -0.60 14.22
N ALA A 71 -9.35 0.40 13.36
CA ALA A 71 -10.44 1.35 13.46
C ALA A 71 -11.68 0.87 12.69
N ILE A 72 -12.83 0.77 13.36
CA ILE A 72 -14.10 0.44 12.70
C ILE A 72 -14.82 1.73 12.29
N THR A 73 -15.02 1.89 10.98
CA THR A 73 -15.87 2.96 10.45
C THR A 73 -17.36 2.60 10.55
N ARG A 74 -18.25 3.59 10.53
CA ARG A 74 -19.71 3.39 10.47
C ARG A 74 -20.13 2.45 9.34
N LYS A 75 -19.47 2.55 8.18
CA LYS A 75 -19.72 1.67 7.03
C LYS A 75 -19.29 0.23 7.31
N MET A 76 -18.17 0.05 8.01
CA MET A 76 -17.63 -1.27 8.34
C MET A 76 -18.34 -1.95 9.52
N ALA A 77 -19.02 -1.18 10.39
CA ALA A 77 -19.76 -1.71 11.53
C ALA A 77 -20.79 -2.78 11.12
N ARG A 78 -21.48 -2.59 9.99
CA ARG A 78 -22.41 -3.59 9.44
C ARG A 78 -21.71 -4.91 9.10
N VAL A 79 -20.52 -4.83 8.48
CA VAL A 79 -19.74 -6.01 8.10
C VAL A 79 -19.26 -6.76 9.34
N LEU A 80 -18.76 -6.04 10.35
CA LEU A 80 -18.36 -6.63 11.64
C LEU A 80 -19.51 -7.43 12.27
N LYS A 81 -20.71 -6.85 12.32
CA LYS A 81 -21.89 -7.53 12.87
C LYS A 81 -22.24 -8.80 12.08
N ILE A 82 -22.28 -8.72 10.76
CA ILE A 82 -22.60 -9.87 9.89
C ILE A 82 -21.57 -10.99 10.08
N THR A 83 -20.27 -10.65 10.10
CA THR A 83 -19.21 -11.64 10.29
C THR A 83 -19.36 -12.35 11.63
N TRP A 84 -19.62 -11.60 12.70
CA TRP A 84 -19.81 -12.16 14.04
C TRP A 84 -21.08 -13.04 14.14
N GLU A 85 -22.18 -12.64 13.52
CA GLU A 85 -23.43 -13.42 13.49
C GLU A 85 -23.29 -14.72 12.69
N GLN A 86 -22.42 -14.76 11.67
CA GLN A 86 -22.15 -15.95 10.88
C GLN A 86 -21.23 -16.97 11.56
N MET A 87 -20.57 -16.59 12.64
CA MET A 87 -19.67 -17.49 13.38
C MET A 87 -20.45 -18.45 14.29
N PRO A 88 -20.03 -19.73 14.36
CA PRO A 88 -20.62 -20.74 15.24
C PRO A 88 -20.39 -20.40 16.72
N ASP A 89 -21.30 -20.88 17.58
CA ASP A 89 -21.11 -20.83 19.03
C ASP A 89 -20.30 -22.05 19.52
N PRO A 90 -19.40 -21.91 20.51
CA PRO A 90 -19.05 -20.69 21.24
C PRO A 90 -18.07 -19.78 20.47
N LYS A 91 -18.31 -18.46 20.47
CA LYS A 91 -17.46 -17.46 19.81
C LYS A 91 -16.97 -16.36 20.77
N PHE A 92 -15.77 -15.85 20.49
CA PHE A 92 -15.07 -14.85 21.30
C PHE A 92 -14.61 -13.66 20.44
N VAL A 93 -14.48 -12.49 21.05
CA VAL A 93 -14.12 -11.24 20.35
C VAL A 93 -12.94 -10.56 21.04
N ILE A 94 -11.85 -10.37 20.30
CA ILE A 94 -10.70 -9.57 20.73
C ILE A 94 -10.63 -8.32 19.87
N VAL A 95 -10.44 -7.17 20.50
CA VAL A 95 -10.18 -5.91 19.80
C VAL A 95 -8.70 -5.54 19.97
N MET A 96 -8.03 -5.36 18.84
CA MET A 96 -6.60 -5.06 18.78
C MET A 96 -6.39 -3.60 18.37
N GLY A 97 -5.67 -2.88 19.23
CA GLY A 97 -5.20 -1.53 18.97
C GLY A 97 -6.05 -0.42 19.61
N ALA A 98 -5.42 0.73 19.83
CA ALA A 98 -6.03 1.90 20.46
C ALA A 98 -7.21 2.45 19.65
N CYS A 99 -7.17 2.30 18.32
CA CYS A 99 -8.26 2.71 17.42
C CYS A 99 -9.55 1.94 17.71
N GLY A 100 -9.48 0.64 18.00
CA GLY A 100 -10.64 -0.18 18.32
C GLY A 100 -11.14 -0.01 19.76
N LEU A 101 -10.33 0.54 20.67
CA LEU A 101 -10.76 0.76 22.06
C LEU A 101 -11.65 2.01 22.20
N ASN A 102 -11.11 3.17 21.85
CA ASN A 102 -11.78 4.46 22.00
C ASN A 102 -11.49 5.40 20.81
N GLY A 103 -11.29 4.83 19.61
CA GLY A 103 -10.97 5.57 18.38
C GLY A 103 -9.49 5.95 18.24
N GLY A 104 -8.68 5.87 19.30
CA GLY A 104 -7.23 6.04 19.25
C GLY A 104 -6.83 7.38 18.65
N LEU A 105 -5.99 7.34 17.61
CA LEU A 105 -5.60 8.53 16.84
C LEU A 105 -6.81 9.30 16.28
N PHE A 106 -7.88 8.56 15.96
CA PHE A 106 -9.08 9.05 15.31
C PHE A 106 -10.25 9.24 16.29
N TRP A 107 -9.99 9.37 17.60
CA TRP A 107 -11.06 9.45 18.62
C TRP A 107 -12.10 10.55 18.37
N ASN A 108 -11.72 11.62 17.67
CA ASN A 108 -12.60 12.74 17.30
C ASN A 108 -13.06 12.70 15.82
N GLY A 109 -12.93 11.54 15.16
CA GLY A 109 -13.40 11.34 13.80
C GLY A 109 -14.91 11.11 13.74
N TYR A 110 -15.61 11.78 12.82
CA TYR A 110 -17.07 11.68 12.67
C TYR A 110 -17.54 10.28 12.24
N ASN A 111 -16.66 9.53 11.57
CA ASN A 111 -16.94 8.28 10.89
C ASN A 111 -16.62 7.03 11.72
N LEU A 112 -16.02 7.14 12.90
CA LEU A 112 -15.68 5.98 13.72
C LEU A 112 -16.83 5.53 14.63
N VAL A 113 -16.85 4.22 14.89
CA VAL A 113 -17.75 3.54 15.82
C VAL A 113 -16.92 2.62 16.69
N LYS A 114 -17.27 2.48 17.97
CA LYS A 114 -16.56 1.56 18.86
C LYS A 114 -17.01 0.12 18.54
N PRO A 115 -16.10 -0.83 18.31
CA PRO A 115 -16.42 -2.24 18.17
C PRO A 115 -17.32 -2.78 19.30
N SER A 116 -17.13 -2.30 20.54
CA SER A 116 -17.94 -2.67 21.71
C SER A 116 -19.40 -2.24 21.65
N GLU A 117 -19.73 -1.26 20.82
CA GLU A 117 -21.12 -0.84 20.57
C GLU A 117 -21.80 -1.73 19.51
N VAL A 118 -21.02 -2.51 18.75
CA VAL A 118 -21.50 -3.35 17.64
C VAL A 118 -21.57 -4.82 18.02
N VAL A 119 -20.51 -5.34 18.66
CA VAL A 119 -20.37 -6.73 19.07
C VAL A 119 -19.88 -6.82 20.52
N PRO A 120 -20.23 -7.87 21.27
CA PRO A 120 -19.77 -8.03 22.64
C PRO A 120 -18.26 -8.37 22.64
N VAL A 121 -17.43 -7.49 23.20
CA VAL A 121 -15.96 -7.64 23.23
C VAL A 121 -15.48 -8.35 24.50
N ASP A 122 -14.64 -9.39 24.39
CA ASP A 122 -14.07 -10.10 25.54
C ASP A 122 -12.82 -9.42 26.09
N PHE A 123 -11.90 -9.02 25.22
CA PHE A 123 -10.62 -8.41 25.61
C PHE A 123 -10.22 -7.30 24.65
N PHE A 124 -9.56 -6.29 25.21
CA PHE A 124 -8.90 -5.22 24.47
C PHE A 124 -7.39 -5.32 24.61
N ILE A 125 -6.68 -5.24 23.49
CA ILE A 125 -5.22 -5.26 23.45
C ILE A 125 -4.73 -3.84 23.11
N PRO A 126 -4.19 -3.10 24.09
CA PRO A 126 -3.74 -1.72 23.86
C PRO A 126 -2.45 -1.67 23.05
N GLY A 127 -2.38 -0.74 22.08
CA GLY A 127 -1.17 -0.45 21.28
C GLY A 127 -1.50 0.27 19.96
N CYS A 128 -0.48 0.77 19.23
CA CYS A 128 -0.69 1.48 17.95
C CYS A 128 0.50 1.32 16.95
N PRO A 129 0.68 0.13 16.35
CA PRO A 129 0.00 -1.14 16.63
C PRO A 129 0.54 -1.81 17.91
N PRO A 130 -0.23 -2.71 18.56
CA PRO A 130 0.27 -3.49 19.70
C PRO A 130 1.26 -4.56 19.22
N THR A 131 2.38 -4.72 19.94
CA THR A 131 3.45 -5.66 19.52
C THR A 131 2.94 -7.11 19.41
N PRO A 132 3.64 -7.98 18.64
CA PRO A 132 3.22 -9.36 18.44
C PRO A 132 3.11 -10.14 19.76
N GLU A 133 4.01 -9.88 20.71
CA GLU A 133 3.97 -10.47 22.04
C GLU A 133 2.74 -10.02 22.83
N ALA A 134 2.32 -8.76 22.67
CA ALA A 134 1.10 -8.25 23.31
C ALA A 134 -0.14 -8.94 22.75
N LEU A 135 -0.18 -9.19 21.43
CA LEU A 135 -1.25 -9.95 20.78
C LEU A 135 -1.31 -11.39 21.31
N LEU A 136 -0.18 -12.11 21.30
CA LEU A 136 -0.11 -13.49 21.80
C LEU A 136 -0.44 -13.58 23.29
N ARG A 137 -0.03 -12.58 24.09
CA ARG A 137 -0.44 -12.47 25.49
C ARG A 137 -1.95 -12.29 25.62
N GLY A 138 -2.58 -11.49 24.76
CA GLY A 138 -4.04 -11.34 24.72
C GLY A 138 -4.77 -12.64 24.41
N ILE A 139 -4.29 -13.41 23.43
CA ILE A 139 -4.82 -14.75 23.12
C ILE A 139 -4.65 -15.68 24.33
N ARG A 140 -3.48 -15.63 24.99
CA ARG A 140 -3.24 -16.43 26.20
C ARG A 140 -4.15 -16.03 27.36
N GLN A 141 -4.50 -14.75 27.51
CA GLN A 141 -5.49 -14.32 28.50
C GLN A 141 -6.89 -14.85 28.20
N LEU A 142 -7.28 -14.91 26.92
CA LEU A 142 -8.52 -15.58 26.54
C LEU A 142 -8.51 -17.07 26.91
N GLN A 143 -7.40 -17.76 26.67
CA GLN A 143 -7.21 -19.16 27.10
C GLN A 143 -7.31 -19.33 28.62
N LEU A 144 -6.78 -18.38 29.40
CA LEU A 144 -6.88 -18.38 30.85
C LEU A 144 -8.31 -18.07 31.34
N LYS A 145 -9.03 -17.18 30.66
CA LYS A 145 -10.45 -16.92 30.92
C LYS A 145 -11.30 -18.16 30.71
N LEU A 146 -11.05 -18.95 29.66
CA LEU A 146 -11.73 -20.24 29.46
C LEU A 146 -11.40 -21.22 30.59
N ASP A 147 -10.15 -21.21 31.05
CA ASP A 147 -9.68 -22.15 32.08
C ASP A 147 -10.21 -21.84 33.49
N LYS A 148 -10.10 -20.58 33.91
CA LYS A 148 -10.48 -20.09 35.25
C LYS A 148 -11.95 -19.63 35.32
N GLY A 149 -12.51 -19.16 34.21
CA GLY A 149 -13.88 -18.65 34.11
C GLY A 149 -13.98 -17.15 34.42
N ILE A 150 -12.86 -16.52 34.75
CA ILE A 150 -12.76 -15.12 35.15
C ILE A 150 -11.84 -14.41 34.15
N ALA A 151 -12.22 -13.21 33.71
CA ALA A 151 -11.38 -12.36 32.89
C ALA A 151 -10.42 -11.59 33.81
N GLU A 152 -9.12 -11.87 33.71
CA GLU A 152 -8.07 -11.18 34.45
C GLU A 152 -7.31 -10.24 33.50
N ASN A 153 -6.99 -9.03 33.96
CA ASN A 153 -6.15 -8.11 33.20
C ASN A 153 -4.69 -8.54 33.31
N SER A 154 -3.99 -8.63 32.19
CA SER A 154 -2.54 -8.94 32.19
C SER A 154 -1.67 -7.78 32.67
N VAL A 155 -2.18 -6.55 32.56
CA VAL A 155 -1.47 -5.32 32.93
C VAL A 155 -2.49 -4.36 33.54
N THR A 156 -2.13 -3.74 34.67
CA THR A 156 -2.87 -2.63 35.28
C THR A 156 -2.10 -1.34 35.04
N PHE A 157 -2.73 -0.34 34.44
CA PHE A 157 -2.16 1.00 34.28
C PHE A 157 -2.59 1.88 35.46
N SER A 158 -1.71 2.78 35.90
CA SER A 158 -2.10 3.80 36.87
C SER A 158 -3.11 4.76 36.22
N GLU A 159 -4.20 5.05 36.92
CA GLU A 159 -5.14 6.09 36.49
C GLU A 159 -4.46 7.46 36.61
N LEU A 160 -4.02 8.00 35.49
CA LEU A 160 -3.58 9.38 35.41
C LEU A 160 -4.83 10.26 35.33
N LYS A 161 -5.05 11.09 36.36
CA LYS A 161 -6.03 12.18 36.29
C LYS A 161 -5.52 13.19 35.27
N ALA A 162 -5.89 13.02 34.01
CA ALA A 162 -5.63 14.01 32.98
C ALA A 162 -6.45 15.26 33.33
N GLU A 163 -5.79 16.31 33.80
CA GLU A 163 -6.40 17.64 33.87
C GLU A 163 -6.80 18.02 32.44
N ARG A 164 -8.10 17.99 32.15
CA ARG A 164 -8.66 18.42 30.88
C ARG A 164 -8.59 19.95 30.78
N GLY A 165 -7.38 20.50 30.79
CA GLY A 165 -7.16 21.83 30.27
C GLY A 165 -7.41 21.76 28.77
N LYS A 166 -8.52 22.35 28.30
CA LYS A 166 -8.66 22.68 26.87
C LYS A 166 -7.54 23.67 26.56
N LYS A 167 -6.35 23.20 26.19
CA LYS A 167 -5.39 24.08 25.51
C LYS A 167 -6.16 24.65 24.32
N PRO A 168 -6.24 25.98 24.16
CA PRO A 168 -6.88 26.55 22.99
C PRO A 168 -6.22 25.91 21.77
N ARG A 169 -7.03 25.47 20.81
CA ARG A 169 -6.49 24.96 19.53
C ARG A 169 -5.69 26.10 18.93
N VAL A 170 -4.37 26.01 19.02
CA VAL A 170 -3.49 26.88 18.25
C VAL A 170 -3.66 26.41 16.82
N LEU A 171 -4.44 27.15 16.04
CA LEU A 171 -4.47 26.95 14.60
C LEU A 171 -3.01 27.05 14.11
N PRO A 172 -2.54 26.10 13.30
CA PRO A 172 -1.24 26.26 12.67
C PRO A 172 -1.23 27.62 11.95
N LYS A 173 -0.20 28.43 12.23
CA LYS A 173 -0.02 29.70 11.49
C LYS A 173 0.01 29.35 9.99
N GLY A 174 -0.67 30.15 9.17
CA GLY A 174 -0.71 29.96 7.72
C GLY A 174 0.68 29.76 7.11
N VAL A 175 0.73 29.14 5.94
CA VAL A 175 1.98 28.77 5.25
C VAL A 175 2.91 29.99 5.14
N LYS A 176 4.01 29.98 5.89
CA LYS A 176 4.92 31.15 5.98
C LYS A 176 5.72 31.41 4.71
N ARG A 177 5.79 30.44 3.79
CA ARG A 177 6.53 30.54 2.54
C ARG A 177 5.95 29.54 1.53
N ILE A 178 5.36 30.05 0.45
CA ILE A 178 5.06 29.24 -0.73
C ILE A 178 6.36 29.19 -1.53
N SER A 179 7.13 28.12 -1.40
CA SER A 179 8.26 27.86 -2.28
C SER A 179 7.73 27.22 -3.57
N ASN A 180 8.22 27.68 -4.72
CA ASN A 180 7.98 26.95 -5.96
C ASN A 180 8.47 25.51 -5.78
N ALA A 181 7.68 24.55 -6.30
CA ALA A 181 8.07 23.15 -6.28
C ALA A 181 9.48 22.99 -6.90
N PRO A 182 10.39 22.24 -6.27
CA PRO A 182 11.73 22.05 -6.79
C PRO A 182 11.68 21.39 -8.17
N SER A 183 12.68 21.67 -9.01
CA SER A 183 12.83 21.01 -10.31
C SER A 183 12.97 19.51 -10.12
N ILE A 184 12.25 18.72 -10.92
CA ILE A 184 12.30 17.26 -10.81
C ILE A 184 13.58 16.77 -11.48
N ILE A 185 14.55 16.35 -10.67
CA ILE A 185 15.78 15.72 -11.16
C ILE A 185 15.51 14.23 -11.32
N ILE A 186 15.58 13.74 -12.55
CA ILE A 186 15.39 12.33 -12.89
C ILE A 186 16.74 11.74 -13.28
N ASN A 187 16.98 10.48 -12.91
CA ASN A 187 18.14 9.70 -13.33
C ASN A 187 19.50 10.34 -12.99
N TYR A 188 19.71 10.63 -11.70
CA TYR A 188 20.99 11.13 -11.19
C TYR A 188 22.13 10.10 -11.34
N GLU A 189 23.31 10.57 -11.75
CA GLU A 189 24.50 9.73 -11.90
C GLU A 189 25.01 9.25 -10.53
N LYS A 190 25.21 7.95 -10.40
CA LYS A 190 25.82 7.34 -9.21
C LYS A 190 27.13 6.68 -9.58
N GLU A 191 28.13 6.83 -8.71
CA GLU A 191 29.36 6.06 -8.80
C GLU A 191 29.05 4.61 -8.42
N VAL A 192 29.12 3.72 -9.40
CA VAL A 192 28.90 2.28 -9.23
C VAL A 192 30.03 1.53 -9.91
N ASP A 193 30.58 0.56 -9.20
CA ASP A 193 31.59 -0.33 -9.77
C ASP A 193 30.92 -1.39 -10.67
N TRP A 194 30.88 -1.09 -11.97
CA TRP A 194 30.26 -1.93 -12.99
C TRP A 194 30.94 -1.73 -14.35
N GLU A 195 31.98 -2.51 -14.62
CA GLU A 195 32.80 -2.42 -15.85
C GLU A 195 31.99 -2.60 -17.13
N PHE A 196 31.17 -3.65 -17.19
CA PHE A 196 30.29 -3.91 -18.33
C PHE A 196 29.33 -2.75 -18.63
N GLY A 197 28.84 -2.07 -17.59
CA GLY A 197 28.01 -0.89 -17.74
C GLY A 197 28.75 0.33 -18.28
N LYS A 198 30.04 0.47 -17.96
CA LYS A 198 30.89 1.54 -18.49
C LYS A 198 31.09 1.36 -20.00
N GLU A 199 31.29 0.14 -20.48
CA GLU A 199 31.41 -0.14 -21.92
C GLU A 199 30.12 0.23 -22.69
N ILE A 200 28.96 -0.18 -22.19
CA ILE A 200 27.68 0.17 -22.79
C ILE A 200 27.47 1.69 -22.73
N ARG A 201 27.78 2.34 -21.60
CA ARG A 201 27.70 3.79 -21.46
C ARG A 201 28.53 4.52 -22.52
N GLU A 202 29.77 4.10 -22.77
CA GLU A 202 30.62 4.72 -23.81
C GLU A 202 29.99 4.59 -25.20
N LYS A 203 29.41 3.43 -25.53
CA LYS A 203 28.68 3.26 -26.81
C LYS A 203 27.45 4.18 -26.92
N LEU A 204 26.77 4.45 -25.80
CA LEU A 204 25.57 5.28 -25.76
C LEU A 204 25.85 6.79 -25.68
N LYS A 205 27.04 7.21 -25.23
CA LYS A 205 27.44 8.64 -25.19
C LYS A 205 27.38 9.33 -26.55
N ALA A 206 27.56 8.57 -27.64
CA ALA A 206 27.46 9.12 -29.00
C ALA A 206 26.04 9.59 -29.35
N LEU A 207 25.01 9.07 -28.67
CA LEU A 207 23.61 9.36 -28.96
C LEU A 207 23.05 10.52 -28.11
N GLY A 208 23.59 10.72 -26.90
CA GLY A 208 23.10 11.71 -25.95
C GLY A 208 23.83 11.66 -24.61
N LYS A 209 23.19 12.20 -23.57
CA LYS A 209 23.77 12.23 -22.22
C LYS A 209 23.48 10.91 -21.51
N ALA A 210 24.49 10.06 -21.38
CA ALA A 210 24.39 8.75 -20.73
C ALA A 210 24.94 8.76 -19.30
N PHE A 211 24.12 8.31 -18.35
CA PHE A 211 24.40 8.25 -16.91
C PHE A 211 24.19 6.84 -16.38
N ILE A 212 25.01 6.39 -15.43
CA ILE A 212 24.77 5.15 -14.68
C ILE A 212 23.97 5.51 -13.42
N THR A 213 22.79 4.92 -13.25
CA THR A 213 21.89 5.25 -12.12
C THR A 213 21.95 4.19 -11.02
N ALA A 214 22.26 2.95 -11.37
CA ALA A 214 22.51 1.83 -10.45
C ALA A 214 23.24 0.69 -11.19
N LYS A 215 23.63 -0.36 -10.46
CA LYS A 215 24.11 -1.60 -11.09
C LYS A 215 23.03 -2.15 -12.03
N ASN A 216 23.41 -2.45 -13.27
CA ASN A 216 22.52 -2.86 -14.36
C ASN A 216 21.48 -1.81 -14.80
N ARG A 217 21.66 -0.52 -14.47
CA ARG A 217 20.75 0.56 -14.91
C ARG A 217 21.51 1.74 -15.50
N ILE A 218 21.17 2.07 -16.74
CA ILE A 218 21.74 3.19 -17.48
C ILE A 218 20.59 4.10 -17.91
N ALA A 219 20.75 5.40 -17.78
CA ALA A 219 19.83 6.39 -18.33
C ALA A 219 20.50 7.11 -19.50
N LEU A 220 19.77 7.29 -20.59
CA LEU A 220 20.19 7.96 -21.80
C LEU A 220 19.18 9.07 -22.10
N LYS A 221 19.60 10.32 -21.87
CA LYS A 221 18.80 11.50 -22.19
C LYS A 221 19.09 11.99 -23.61
N VAL A 222 18.04 12.07 -24.41
CA VAL A 222 18.09 12.47 -25.83
C VAL A 222 17.07 13.56 -26.12
N GLU A 223 17.39 14.39 -27.12
CA GLU A 223 16.43 15.31 -27.70
C GLU A 223 15.32 14.55 -28.45
N PRO A 224 14.08 15.05 -28.50
CA PRO A 224 12.94 14.35 -29.11
C PRO A 224 13.19 13.90 -30.56
N GLU A 225 13.90 14.72 -31.33
CA GLU A 225 14.26 14.44 -32.74
C GLU A 225 15.19 13.22 -32.89
N LYS A 226 16.02 12.95 -31.89
CA LYS A 226 17.01 11.86 -31.90
C LYS A 226 16.49 10.58 -31.23
N LEU A 227 15.25 10.59 -30.73
CA LEU A 227 14.68 9.45 -30.03
C LEU A 227 14.67 8.19 -30.91
N ARG A 228 14.20 8.33 -32.15
CA ARG A 228 14.04 7.22 -33.08
C ARG A 228 15.38 6.62 -33.53
N SER A 229 16.36 7.47 -33.85
CA SER A 229 17.72 7.01 -34.20
C SER A 229 18.41 6.33 -33.02
N SER A 230 18.19 6.83 -31.80
CA SER A 230 18.71 6.20 -30.58
C SER A 230 18.07 4.83 -30.31
N ALA A 231 16.76 4.70 -30.53
CA ALA A 231 16.04 3.44 -30.40
C ALA A 231 16.54 2.38 -31.40
N ILE A 232 16.79 2.75 -32.65
CA ILE A 232 17.39 1.86 -33.67
C ILE A 232 18.78 1.41 -33.22
N LYS A 233 19.62 2.32 -32.72
CA LYS A 233 20.96 1.98 -32.24
C LYS A 233 20.92 1.04 -31.03
N LEU A 234 19.96 1.22 -30.11
CA LEU A 234 19.75 0.30 -28.99
C LEU A 234 19.35 -1.10 -29.47
N LYS A 235 18.52 -1.20 -30.51
CA LYS A 235 18.17 -2.46 -31.14
C LYS A 235 19.38 -3.16 -31.77
N GLU A 236 20.24 -2.41 -32.46
CA GLU A 236 21.51 -2.93 -33.00
C GLU A 236 22.47 -3.42 -31.91
N LEU A 237 22.43 -2.82 -30.72
CA LEU A 237 23.21 -3.25 -29.55
C LEU A 237 22.63 -4.50 -28.86
N GLY A 238 21.48 -5.01 -29.31
CA GLY A 238 20.85 -6.23 -28.79
C GLY A 238 19.72 -6.00 -27.79
N PHE A 239 19.33 -4.76 -27.51
CA PHE A 239 18.14 -4.45 -26.71
C PHE A 239 16.90 -4.54 -27.61
N ASP A 240 16.09 -5.59 -27.44
CA ASP A 240 15.01 -5.94 -28.36
C ASP A 240 13.60 -5.65 -27.80
N HIS A 241 13.48 -5.24 -26.54
CA HIS A 241 12.20 -5.17 -25.87
C HIS A 241 12.04 -3.97 -24.92
N VAL A 242 10.93 -3.24 -25.10
CA VAL A 242 10.47 -2.19 -24.18
C VAL A 242 9.63 -2.81 -23.07
N LYS A 243 10.06 -2.67 -21.81
CA LYS A 243 9.34 -3.17 -20.62
C LYS A 243 8.23 -2.23 -20.13
N SER A 244 8.45 -0.93 -20.25
CA SER A 244 7.48 0.08 -19.82
C SER A 244 7.74 1.41 -20.51
N VAL A 245 6.68 2.13 -20.83
CA VAL A 245 6.70 3.54 -21.25
C VAL A 245 6.01 4.34 -20.15
N ASN A 246 6.68 5.36 -19.64
CA ASN A 246 6.15 6.22 -18.59
C ASN A 246 6.13 7.67 -19.07
N VAL A 247 5.10 8.42 -18.64
CA VAL A 247 5.03 9.86 -18.83
C VAL A 247 4.95 10.52 -17.47
N ILE A 248 5.82 11.50 -17.24
CA ILE A 248 5.88 12.28 -16.00
C ILE A 248 5.42 13.69 -16.33
N ASP A 249 4.26 14.08 -15.79
CA ASP A 249 3.75 15.45 -15.86
C ASP A 249 4.49 16.36 -14.88
N VAL A 250 5.15 17.40 -15.42
CA VAL A 250 5.88 18.43 -14.67
C VAL A 250 5.24 19.80 -14.95
N PRO A 251 4.06 20.11 -14.36
CA PRO A 251 3.29 21.31 -14.71
C PRO A 251 4.01 22.62 -14.42
N ASN A 252 4.79 22.67 -13.34
CA ASN A 252 5.60 23.82 -12.94
C ASN A 252 6.66 24.20 -13.98
N GLU A 253 7.16 23.23 -14.75
CA GLU A 253 8.11 23.45 -15.84
C GLU A 253 7.43 23.43 -17.22
N GLY A 254 6.13 23.17 -17.29
CA GLY A 254 5.37 23.15 -18.54
C GLY A 254 5.81 22.06 -19.52
N LYS A 255 6.32 20.94 -19.02
CA LYS A 255 6.87 19.83 -19.85
C LYS A 255 6.38 18.46 -19.39
N PHE A 256 6.43 17.50 -20.31
CA PHE A 256 6.36 16.07 -19.99
C PHE A 256 7.72 15.45 -20.16
N ILE A 257 8.04 14.48 -19.31
CA ILE A 257 9.22 13.63 -19.48
C ILE A 257 8.72 12.24 -19.87
N VAL A 258 9.08 11.79 -21.07
CA VAL A 258 8.71 10.47 -21.58
C VAL A 258 9.91 9.54 -21.40
N GLU A 259 9.70 8.43 -20.71
CA GLU A 259 10.73 7.43 -20.43
C GLU A 259 10.38 6.07 -21.02
N TYR A 260 11.30 5.50 -21.79
CA TYR A 260 11.22 4.13 -22.28
C TYR A 260 12.24 3.28 -21.54
N TRP A 261 11.77 2.27 -20.81
CA TRP A 261 12.64 1.28 -20.19
C TRP A 261 12.83 0.11 -21.14
N ILE A 262 14.04 -0.05 -21.65
CA ILE A 262 14.40 -1.00 -22.68
C ILE A 262 15.36 -2.05 -22.08
N SER A 263 15.14 -3.30 -22.45
CA SER A 263 15.94 -4.45 -22.04
C SER A 263 16.07 -5.44 -23.20
N SER A 264 16.81 -6.53 -22.99
CA SER A 264 16.85 -7.63 -23.94
C SER A 264 16.17 -8.87 -23.37
N TYR A 265 15.36 -9.58 -24.15
CA TYR A 265 14.94 -10.95 -23.84
C TYR A 265 15.73 -12.00 -24.62
N SER A 266 16.26 -11.66 -25.81
CA SER A 266 17.03 -12.61 -26.63
C SER A 266 18.47 -12.77 -26.16
N VAL A 267 19.09 -11.71 -25.64
CA VAL A 267 20.50 -11.71 -25.21
C VAL A 267 20.59 -11.84 -23.69
N ARG A 268 21.01 -13.03 -23.22
CA ARG A 268 21.07 -13.39 -21.80
C ARG A 268 21.92 -12.43 -20.95
N GLU A 269 23.01 -11.91 -21.51
CA GLU A 269 23.91 -10.97 -20.84
C GLU A 269 23.27 -9.58 -20.63
N LEU A 270 22.35 -9.19 -21.52
CA LEU A 270 21.64 -7.91 -21.48
C LEU A 270 20.29 -7.99 -20.75
N MET A 271 19.75 -9.18 -20.51
CA MET A 271 18.52 -9.38 -19.71
C MET A 271 18.48 -8.63 -18.37
N PRO A 272 19.55 -8.62 -17.55
CA PRO A 272 19.51 -7.88 -16.28
C PRO A 272 19.67 -6.37 -16.49
N VAL A 273 20.14 -5.92 -17.66
CA VAL A 273 20.44 -4.52 -17.96
C VAL A 273 19.19 -3.79 -18.42
N LEU A 274 18.91 -2.67 -17.76
CA LEU A 274 17.82 -1.76 -18.09
C LEU A 274 18.39 -0.43 -18.59
N VAL A 275 18.03 -0.05 -19.80
CA VAL A 275 18.34 1.26 -20.37
C VAL A 275 17.08 2.10 -20.35
N ASN A 276 17.10 3.21 -19.61
CA ASN A 276 16.07 4.23 -19.63
C ASN A 276 16.41 5.24 -20.74
N LEU A 277 15.70 5.17 -21.86
CA LEU A 277 15.75 6.18 -22.91
C LEU A 277 14.72 7.26 -22.58
N ASN A 278 15.16 8.45 -22.17
CA ASN A 278 14.25 9.53 -21.82
C ASN A 278 14.42 10.79 -22.68
N THR A 279 13.31 11.49 -22.84
CA THR A 279 13.24 12.76 -23.56
C THR A 279 12.23 13.71 -22.91
N GLU A 280 12.41 15.01 -23.14
CA GLU A 280 11.53 16.05 -22.62
C GLU A 280 10.74 16.66 -23.77
N ILE A 281 9.41 16.73 -23.63
CA ILE A 281 8.51 17.31 -24.62
C ILE A 281 7.67 18.42 -23.99
N SER A 282 7.19 19.35 -24.82
CA SER A 282 6.32 20.43 -24.37
C SER A 282 4.97 19.90 -23.89
N ARG A 283 4.46 20.43 -22.78
CA ARG A 283 3.12 20.08 -22.28
C ARG A 283 2.00 20.67 -23.13
N ARG A 284 2.25 21.79 -23.83
CA ARG A 284 1.25 22.48 -24.65
C ARG A 284 0.97 21.76 -25.96
N GLU A 285 2.02 21.20 -26.57
CA GLU A 285 1.93 20.40 -27.79
C GLU A 285 2.70 19.09 -27.57
N PRO A 286 2.11 18.13 -26.84
CA PRO A 286 2.80 16.91 -26.43
C PRO A 286 2.83 15.90 -27.58
N LYS A 287 3.75 16.10 -28.52
CA LYS A 287 3.96 15.21 -29.67
C LYS A 287 5.34 14.56 -29.62
N ILE A 288 5.40 13.27 -29.94
CA ILE A 288 6.64 12.49 -29.97
C ILE A 288 6.54 11.40 -31.05
N SER A 289 7.65 10.99 -31.63
CA SER A 289 7.68 9.88 -32.59
C SER A 289 7.43 8.55 -31.88
N SER A 290 6.50 7.75 -32.38
CA SER A 290 6.26 6.38 -31.90
C SER A 290 7.49 5.50 -32.16
N LEU A 291 7.74 4.58 -31.22
CA LEU A 291 8.75 3.53 -31.33
C LEU A 291 8.13 2.15 -31.59
N SER A 292 6.80 2.06 -31.76
CA SER A 292 6.06 0.80 -31.91
C SER A 292 6.49 -0.05 -33.12
N ASP A 293 6.97 0.58 -34.18
CA ASP A 293 7.46 -0.10 -35.38
C ASP A 293 8.89 -0.64 -35.22
N ILE A 294 9.70 -0.03 -34.35
CA ILE A 294 11.03 -0.52 -33.97
C ILE A 294 10.89 -1.61 -32.90
N PHE A 295 10.07 -1.34 -31.88
CA PHE A 295 9.78 -2.20 -30.75
C PHE A 295 8.26 -2.45 -30.67
N PRO A 296 7.76 -3.58 -31.20
CA PRO A 296 6.36 -3.92 -31.11
C PRO A 296 5.78 -3.90 -29.69
N SER A 297 6.62 -4.14 -28.66
CA SER A 297 6.20 -4.06 -27.26
C SER A 297 5.88 -2.66 -26.75
N ALA A 298 6.31 -1.60 -27.45
CA ALA A 298 5.97 -0.23 -27.07
C ALA A 298 4.51 0.14 -27.39
N ASP A 299 3.86 -0.55 -28.34
CA ASP A 299 2.56 -0.17 -28.89
C ASP A 299 1.46 -0.01 -27.81
N TYR A 300 1.28 -1.05 -26.97
CA TYR A 300 0.28 -1.02 -25.90
C TYR A 300 0.52 0.14 -24.91
N LEU A 301 1.78 0.33 -24.53
CA LEU A 301 2.20 1.29 -23.50
C LEU A 301 2.10 2.73 -24.01
N GLU A 302 2.43 2.97 -25.28
CA GLU A 302 2.24 4.28 -25.92
C GLU A 302 0.76 4.65 -25.99
N ARG A 303 -0.12 3.70 -26.34
CA ARG A 303 -1.58 3.93 -26.35
C ARG A 303 -2.12 4.24 -24.96
N GLU A 304 -1.64 3.53 -23.95
CA GLU A 304 -1.98 3.81 -22.55
C GLU A 304 -1.53 5.23 -22.14
N MET A 305 -0.30 5.62 -22.46
CA MET A 305 0.19 6.97 -22.15
C MET A 305 -0.55 8.07 -22.93
N GLN A 306 -0.96 7.79 -24.16
CA GLN A 306 -1.80 8.70 -24.95
C GLN A 306 -3.17 8.89 -24.32
N ASP A 307 -3.80 7.82 -23.82
CA ASP A 307 -5.12 7.89 -23.19
C ASP A 307 -5.07 8.59 -21.82
N LEU A 308 -4.04 8.30 -21.02
CA LEU A 308 -3.92 8.80 -19.65
C LEU A 308 -3.34 10.23 -19.54
N PHE A 309 -2.40 10.58 -20.42
CA PHE A 309 -1.68 11.87 -20.39
C PHE A 309 -1.86 12.69 -21.66
N GLY A 310 -2.50 12.18 -22.71
CA GLY A 310 -2.72 12.93 -23.94
C GLY A 310 -1.44 13.26 -24.71
N VAL A 311 -0.41 12.43 -24.58
CA VAL A 311 0.80 12.52 -25.40
C VAL A 311 0.55 11.81 -26.73
N GLU A 312 0.68 12.51 -27.84
CA GLU A 312 0.47 11.96 -29.18
C GLU A 312 1.75 11.29 -29.68
N PHE A 313 1.69 9.97 -29.88
CA PHE A 313 2.77 9.17 -30.46
C PHE A 313 2.61 9.08 -31.98
N VAL A 314 3.24 10.01 -32.70
CA VAL A 314 3.18 10.13 -34.16
C VAL A 314 3.76 8.87 -34.82
N GLY A 315 2.94 8.18 -35.61
CA GLY A 315 3.30 6.91 -36.26
C GLY A 315 2.68 5.67 -35.61
N ASN A 316 2.10 5.79 -34.41
CA ASN A 316 1.26 4.72 -33.86
C ASN A 316 -0.07 4.66 -34.66
N PRO A 317 -0.50 3.48 -35.13
CA PRO A 317 -1.72 3.36 -35.94
C PRO A 317 -3.01 3.66 -35.18
N TRP A 318 -3.00 3.62 -33.84
CA TRP A 318 -4.18 3.79 -33.01
C TRP A 318 -4.58 5.25 -32.83
N LYS A 319 -5.88 5.54 -32.97
CA LYS A 319 -6.47 6.86 -32.70
C LYS A 319 -7.72 6.69 -31.84
N GLY A 320 -7.72 7.28 -30.65
CA GLY A 320 -8.87 7.30 -29.74
C GLY A 320 -8.55 6.79 -28.32
N LYS A 321 -9.59 6.68 -27.48
CA LYS A 321 -9.50 6.09 -26.14
C LYS A 321 -9.17 4.60 -26.22
N PHE A 322 -8.29 4.10 -25.35
CA PHE A 322 -7.80 2.72 -25.37
C PHE A 322 -8.24 1.94 -24.13
N LEU A 323 -7.90 2.45 -22.93
CA LEU A 323 -8.21 1.84 -21.64
C LEU A 323 -9.37 2.54 -20.93
N LEU A 324 -9.55 3.84 -21.17
CA LEU A 324 -10.52 4.63 -20.46
C LEU A 324 -11.93 4.39 -21.00
N ALA A 325 -12.89 4.33 -20.08
CA ALA A 325 -14.30 4.25 -20.45
C ALA A 325 -14.75 5.55 -21.18
N PRO A 326 -15.77 5.47 -22.04
CA PRO A 326 -16.21 6.63 -22.83
C PRO A 326 -16.55 7.87 -21.98
N ASP A 327 -17.08 7.65 -20.78
CA ASP A 327 -17.48 8.66 -19.78
C ASP A 327 -16.33 9.16 -18.90
N THR A 328 -15.15 8.53 -18.95
CA THR A 328 -14.01 8.97 -18.15
C THR A 328 -13.53 10.35 -18.60
N PRO A 329 -13.19 11.27 -17.67
CA PRO A 329 -12.59 12.56 -18.00
C PRO A 329 -11.35 12.42 -18.89
N GLU A 330 -11.10 13.42 -19.73
CA GLU A 330 -9.91 13.43 -20.58
C GLU A 330 -8.64 13.53 -19.73
N PHE A 331 -7.66 12.68 -20.04
CA PHE A 331 -6.32 12.66 -19.45
C PHE A 331 -6.30 12.65 -17.91
N PRO A 332 -6.88 11.63 -17.27
CA PRO A 332 -7.10 11.57 -15.82
C PRO A 332 -5.81 11.61 -14.99
N LEU A 333 -4.65 11.35 -15.58
CA LEU A 333 -3.36 11.41 -14.88
C LEU A 333 -2.61 12.74 -15.09
N ARG A 334 -3.14 13.67 -15.90
CA ARG A 334 -2.62 15.04 -15.90
C ARG A 334 -2.92 15.69 -14.57
N LYS A 335 -1.96 16.47 -14.07
CA LYS A 335 -2.11 17.27 -12.85
C LYS A 335 -2.87 18.58 -13.13
N ASP A 336 -3.88 18.52 -14.00
CA ASP A 336 -4.74 19.66 -14.37
C ASP A 336 -5.87 19.90 -13.35
N PHE A 337 -6.18 18.90 -12.53
CA PHE A 337 -7.15 19.05 -11.46
C PHE A 337 -6.65 20.08 -10.45
N LYS A 338 -7.32 21.23 -10.41
CA LYS A 338 -7.24 22.13 -9.26
C LYS A 338 -7.91 21.41 -8.11
N LEU A 339 -7.13 20.77 -7.26
CA LEU A 339 -7.60 20.44 -5.92
C LEU A 339 -8.00 21.76 -5.29
N GLU A 340 -9.26 21.89 -4.85
CA GLU A 340 -9.62 22.99 -3.96
C GLU A 340 -8.65 22.91 -2.78
N GLU A 341 -7.75 23.89 -2.69
CA GLU A 341 -6.97 24.06 -1.47
C GLU A 341 -8.01 24.34 -0.38
N GLU A 342 -8.21 23.39 0.53
CA GLU A 342 -9.03 23.63 1.71
C GLU A 342 -8.44 24.84 2.43
N VAL A 343 -9.07 26.00 2.26
CA VAL A 343 -8.70 27.22 2.96
C VAL A 343 -9.11 27.01 4.41
N TYR A 344 -8.19 26.50 5.23
CA TYR A 344 -8.33 26.37 6.68
C TYR A 344 -8.25 27.73 7.40
N VAL A 345 -8.75 28.79 6.76
CA VAL A 345 -8.80 30.14 7.31
C VAL A 345 -10.21 30.65 7.07
N GLY A 346 -11.04 30.58 8.11
CA GLY A 346 -12.29 31.33 8.15
C GLY A 346 -12.00 32.81 8.36
N ASP A 347 -12.83 33.66 7.78
CA ASP A 347 -12.89 35.10 8.04
C ASP A 347 -13.07 35.43 9.55
#